data_AF-A0A2W4VV11-F1
#
_entry.id   AF-A0A2W4VV11-F1
#
_cell.length_a   1.000
_cell.length_b   1.000
_cell.length_c   1.000
_cell.angle_alpha   90.00
_cell.angle_beta   90.00
_cell.angle_gamma   90.00
#
_symmetry.space_group_name_H-M   'P 1'
#
loop_
_entity.id
_entity.type
_entity.pdbx_description
1 polymer ?
#
loop_
_entity_poly.entity_id
_entity_poly.type
_entity_poly.pdbx_seq_one_letter_code
_entity_poly.pdbx_strand_id
1 'polypeptide(L)'
;MDFKEAITATPSLKNAYKNGLQALGNYSNKVKPTDTKKCEGSVDIDAAVNQIYPNDSRWDYAMGYDGTTYFIEVHSAETSQVTPVLKKFRWLKDFLVTDAPELNKQQKKRFYWISSGGNNILRGSPQARQLAQSGITLDRQLNL
;
A
#
# COMPACT_ATOMS: atom_id res chain seq x y z
N MET A 1 -19.60 -2.61 -2.41
CA MET A 1 -18.80 -3.35 -1.42
C MET A 1 -17.83 -2.37 -0.81
N ASP A 2 -17.86 -2.21 0.51
CA ASP A 2 -16.91 -1.36 1.22
C ASP A 2 -15.52 -2.02 1.35
N PHE A 3 -14.55 -1.28 1.89
CA PHE A 3 -13.19 -1.79 2.05
C PHE A 3 -13.13 -3.04 2.94
N LYS A 4 -13.84 -3.06 4.07
CA LYS A 4 -13.80 -4.16 5.04
C LYS A 4 -14.39 -5.44 4.45
N GLU A 5 -15.49 -5.34 3.73
CA GLU A 5 -16.10 -6.44 2.99
C GLU A 5 -15.12 -7.01 1.97
N ALA A 6 -14.42 -6.17 1.20
CA ALA A 6 -13.44 -6.60 0.21
C ALA A 6 -12.24 -7.33 0.83
N ILE A 7 -11.76 -6.87 1.99
CA ILE A 7 -10.69 -7.57 2.74
C ILE A 7 -11.19 -8.91 3.28
N THR A 8 -12.40 -8.96 3.83
CA THR A 8 -12.99 -10.18 4.40
C THR A 8 -13.27 -11.23 3.32
N ALA A 9 -13.63 -10.79 2.11
CA ALA A 9 -13.80 -11.64 0.93
C ALA A 9 -12.48 -12.21 0.39
N THR A 10 -11.33 -11.67 0.79
CA THR A 10 -10.00 -12.15 0.40
C THR A 10 -9.48 -13.16 1.44
N PRO A 11 -9.43 -14.48 1.15
CA PRO A 11 -9.16 -15.50 2.18
C PRO A 11 -7.82 -15.33 2.91
N SER A 12 -6.79 -14.87 2.21
CA SER A 12 -5.46 -14.63 2.75
C SER A 12 -5.38 -13.37 3.63
N LEU A 13 -6.33 -12.43 3.51
CA LEU A 13 -6.35 -11.18 4.26
C LEU A 13 -7.44 -11.10 5.33
N LYS A 14 -8.43 -12.00 5.32
CA LYS A 14 -9.65 -11.91 6.15
C LYS A 14 -9.38 -11.74 7.66
N ASN A 15 -8.29 -12.32 8.16
CA ASN A 15 -7.92 -12.26 9.59
C ASN A 15 -6.93 -11.12 9.91
N ALA A 16 -6.44 -10.41 8.89
CA ALA A 16 -5.45 -9.36 9.01
C ALA A 16 -6.06 -7.95 9.08
N TYR A 17 -7.36 -7.80 8.82
CA TYR A 17 -8.06 -6.53 8.98
C TYR A 17 -7.97 -6.01 10.41
N LYS A 18 -7.65 -4.72 10.57
CA LYS A 18 -7.66 -3.98 11.84
C LYS A 18 -8.42 -2.67 11.70
N ASN A 19 -8.99 -2.20 12.80
CA ASN A 19 -9.69 -0.91 12.84
C ASN A 19 -8.70 0.26 12.72
N GLY A 20 -9.10 1.32 12.01
CA GLY A 20 -8.25 2.49 11.80
C GLY A 20 -6.90 2.12 11.18
N LEU A 21 -5.81 2.69 11.69
CA LEU A 21 -4.44 2.48 11.20
C LEU A 21 -3.67 1.38 11.94
N GLN A 22 -4.35 0.55 12.74
CA GLN A 22 -3.69 -0.39 13.65
C GLN A 22 -2.82 -1.43 12.93
N ALA A 23 -3.14 -1.81 11.69
CA ALA A 23 -2.33 -2.77 10.93
C ALA A 23 -0.95 -2.21 10.54
N LEU A 24 -0.78 -0.89 10.47
CA LEU A 24 0.49 -0.26 10.12
C LEU A 24 1.50 -0.26 11.28
N GLY A 25 1.06 -0.58 12.50
CA GLY A 25 1.91 -0.60 13.70
C GLY A 25 2.73 0.69 13.87
N ASN A 26 4.05 0.56 13.91
CA ASN A 26 4.99 1.68 14.07
C ASN A 26 4.93 2.69 12.90
N TYR A 27 4.44 2.30 11.73
CA TYR A 27 4.30 3.17 10.57
C TYR A 27 2.96 3.91 10.51
N SER A 28 2.07 3.71 11.48
CA SER A 28 0.82 4.47 11.57
C SER A 28 1.05 5.98 11.63
N ASN A 29 2.18 6.44 12.18
CA ASN A 29 2.58 7.85 12.21
C ASN A 29 2.91 8.45 10.81
N LYS A 30 3.15 7.61 9.80
CA LYS A 30 3.37 8.00 8.40
C LYS A 30 2.07 8.25 7.62
N VAL A 31 0.92 8.06 8.26
CA VAL A 31 -0.40 8.38 7.69
C VAL A 31 -1.08 9.39 8.62
N LYS A 32 -1.60 10.47 8.02
CA LYS A 32 -2.27 11.57 8.73
C LYS A 32 -3.67 11.77 8.15
N PRO A 33 -4.67 11.03 8.67
CA PRO A 33 -6.07 11.30 8.41
C PRO A 33 -6.46 12.65 8.99
N THR A 34 -7.09 13.51 8.18
CA THR A 34 -7.71 14.76 8.67
C THR A 34 -8.93 14.49 9.54
N ASP A 35 -9.72 13.46 9.21
CA ASP A 35 -10.82 12.98 10.04
C ASP A 35 -10.73 11.45 10.25
N THR A 36 -10.44 11.03 11.47
CA THR A 36 -10.29 9.61 11.81
C THR A 36 -11.59 8.81 11.67
N LYS A 37 -12.76 9.46 11.66
CA LYS A 37 -14.04 8.78 11.46
C LYS A 37 -14.22 8.27 10.02
N LYS A 38 -13.46 8.84 9.08
CA LYS A 38 -13.44 8.40 7.69
C LYS A 38 -12.52 7.21 7.45
N CYS A 39 -11.75 6.77 8.45
CA CYS A 39 -10.92 5.57 8.36
C CYS A 39 -11.80 4.31 8.41
N GLU A 40 -11.82 3.57 7.32
CA GLU A 40 -12.60 2.34 7.18
C GLU A 40 -11.84 1.11 7.69
N GLY A 41 -10.54 1.26 7.99
CA GLY A 41 -9.68 0.19 8.49
C GLY A 41 -8.38 0.04 7.69
N SER A 42 -7.52 -0.88 8.13
CA SER A 42 -6.23 -1.17 7.50
C SER A 42 -5.90 -2.66 7.56
N VAL A 43 -4.98 -3.07 6.68
CA VAL A 43 -4.44 -4.43 6.61
C VAL A 43 -2.94 -4.38 6.29
N ASP A 44 -2.19 -5.29 6.91
CA ASP A 44 -0.79 -5.59 6.59
C ASP A 44 -0.78 -6.78 5.62
N ILE A 45 -0.59 -6.48 4.34
CA ILE A 45 -0.59 -7.46 3.24
C ILE A 45 0.66 -8.33 3.34
N ASP A 46 1.83 -7.74 3.55
CA ASP A 46 3.11 -8.45 3.62
C ASP A 46 3.07 -9.52 4.70
N ALA A 47 2.70 -9.15 5.93
CA ALA A 47 2.62 -10.09 7.05
C ALA A 47 1.55 -11.17 6.81
N ALA A 48 0.38 -10.79 6.28
CA ALA A 48 -0.74 -11.71 6.07
C ALA A 48 -0.42 -12.81 5.06
N VAL A 49 0.36 -12.49 4.02
CA VAL A 49 0.63 -13.41 2.90
C VAL A 49 2.06 -13.96 2.92
N ASN A 50 2.86 -13.62 3.93
CA ASN A 50 4.27 -14.04 4.02
C ASN A 50 4.45 -15.56 3.99
N GLN A 51 3.57 -16.31 4.66
CA GLN A 51 3.63 -17.78 4.66
C GLN A 51 3.28 -18.40 3.30
N ILE A 52 2.50 -17.70 2.48
CA ILE A 52 2.04 -18.16 1.16
C ILE A 52 3.08 -17.82 0.10
N TYR A 53 3.68 -16.62 0.17
CA TYR A 53 4.65 -16.12 -0.80
C TYR A 53 5.98 -15.72 -0.14
N PRO A 54 6.70 -16.64 0.54
CA PRO A 54 7.85 -16.31 1.40
C PRO A 54 9.01 -15.62 0.68
N ASN A 55 9.16 -15.83 -0.63
CA ASN A 55 10.26 -15.32 -1.44
C ASN A 55 9.87 -14.20 -2.40
N ASP A 56 8.59 -13.79 -2.41
CA ASP A 56 8.10 -12.78 -3.33
C ASP A 56 8.35 -11.36 -2.81
N SER A 57 8.41 -10.41 -3.74
CA SER A 57 8.42 -8.98 -3.42
C SER A 57 7.00 -8.55 -3.05
N ARG A 58 6.55 -8.84 -1.83
CA ARG A 58 5.20 -8.49 -1.39
C ARG A 58 5.08 -7.00 -1.09
N TRP A 59 3.86 -6.47 -1.25
CA TRP A 59 3.53 -5.09 -0.90
C TRP A 59 3.12 -4.99 0.56
N ASP A 60 3.44 -3.87 1.22
CA ASP A 60 3.29 -3.81 2.67
C ASP A 60 1.82 -3.66 3.14
N TYR A 61 1.13 -2.56 2.83
CA TYR A 61 -0.15 -2.23 3.47
C TYR A 61 -1.26 -1.83 2.49
N ALA A 62 -2.51 -1.97 2.95
CA ALA A 62 -3.65 -1.26 2.39
C ALA A 62 -4.56 -0.68 3.48
N MET A 63 -5.24 0.43 3.16
CA MET A 63 -6.23 1.05 4.04
C MET A 63 -7.40 1.65 3.25
N GLY A 64 -8.59 1.65 3.85
CA GLY A 64 -9.76 2.36 3.33
C GLY A 64 -9.91 3.72 4.01
N TYR A 65 -10.14 4.77 3.22
CA TYR A 65 -10.43 6.11 3.71
C TYR A 65 -11.36 6.86 2.75
N ASP A 66 -12.51 7.30 3.24
CA ASP A 66 -13.52 8.09 2.51
C ASP A 66 -13.88 7.51 1.12
N GLY A 67 -14.11 6.19 1.09
CA GLY A 67 -14.43 5.41 -0.11
C GLY A 67 -13.27 5.20 -1.08
N THR A 68 -12.03 5.45 -0.65
CA THR A 68 -10.81 5.25 -1.44
C THR A 68 -9.89 4.23 -0.76
N THR A 69 -9.41 3.26 -1.54
CA THR A 69 -8.40 2.30 -1.10
C THR A 69 -7.00 2.86 -1.39
N TYR A 70 -6.20 3.02 -0.34
CA TYR A 70 -4.81 3.43 -0.42
C TYR A 70 -3.92 2.22 -0.19
N PHE A 71 -3.09 1.89 -1.16
CA PHE A 71 -2.02 0.90 -1.05
C PHE A 71 -0.72 1.63 -0.71
N ILE A 72 -0.06 1.20 0.36
CA ILE A 72 1.05 1.93 0.98
C ILE A 72 2.24 0.98 1.12
N GLU A 73 3.35 1.38 0.53
CA GLU A 73 4.65 0.73 0.66
C GLU A 73 5.56 1.63 1.50
N VAL A 74 6.13 1.11 2.59
CA VAL A 74 7.05 1.88 3.44
C VAL A 74 8.47 1.39 3.22
N HIS A 75 9.23 2.08 2.37
CA HIS A 75 10.55 1.64 1.94
C HIS A 75 11.53 2.82 1.84
N SER A 76 12.84 2.62 1.98
CA SER A 76 13.82 3.71 1.89
C SER A 76 13.86 4.32 0.49
N ALA A 77 13.71 5.64 0.38
CA ALA A 77 13.64 6.33 -0.91
C ALA A 77 15.02 6.70 -1.49
N GLU A 78 15.75 5.68 -1.93
CA GLU A 78 17.01 5.81 -2.69
C GLU A 78 16.81 5.37 -4.14
N THR A 79 17.64 5.87 -5.06
CA THR A 79 17.53 5.53 -6.50
C THR A 79 17.67 4.03 -6.77
N SER A 80 18.47 3.31 -5.97
CA SER A 80 18.63 1.86 -6.02
C SER A 80 17.36 1.08 -5.63
N GLN A 81 16.45 1.71 -4.88
CA GLN A 81 15.23 1.09 -4.35
C GLN A 81 14.03 1.22 -5.30
N VAL A 82 14.15 2.00 -6.37
CA VAL A 82 13.09 2.17 -7.38
C VAL A 82 12.73 0.84 -8.03
N THR A 83 13.74 0.06 -8.45
CA THR A 83 13.50 -1.25 -9.07
C THR A 83 12.86 -2.24 -8.09
N PRO A 84 13.35 -2.41 -6.83
CA PRO A 84 12.66 -3.19 -5.80
C PRO A 84 11.19 -2.79 -5.58
N VAL A 85 10.89 -1.51 -5.40
CA VAL A 85 9.52 -1.05 -5.17
C VAL A 85 8.62 -1.31 -6.40
N LEU A 86 9.14 -1.16 -7.61
CA LEU A 86 8.39 -1.50 -8.83
C LEU A 86 8.12 -3.01 -8.95
N LYS A 87 9.05 -3.87 -8.50
CA LYS A 87 8.81 -5.31 -8.40
C LYS A 87 7.69 -5.61 -7.40
N LYS A 88 7.71 -4.97 -6.23
CA LYS A 88 6.63 -5.08 -5.25
C LYS A 88 5.28 -4.61 -5.81
N PHE A 89 5.29 -3.50 -6.55
CA PHE A 89 4.09 -2.96 -7.16
C PHE A 89 3.50 -3.91 -8.21
N ARG A 90 4.35 -4.52 -9.03
CA ARG A 90 3.91 -5.54 -9.98
C ARG A 90 3.28 -6.73 -9.27
N TRP A 91 3.93 -7.24 -8.23
CA TRP A 91 3.37 -8.33 -7.41
C TRP A 91 2.00 -7.95 -6.84
N LEU A 92 1.83 -6.73 -6.32
CA LEU A 92 0.53 -6.25 -5.84
C LEU A 92 -0.54 -6.28 -6.94
N LYS A 93 -0.20 -5.81 -8.15
CA LYS A 93 -1.14 -5.82 -9.28
C LYS A 93 -1.60 -7.25 -9.61
N ASP A 94 -0.66 -8.19 -9.63
CA ASP A 94 -0.95 -9.59 -9.91
C ASP A 94 -1.81 -10.18 -8.78
N PHE A 95 -1.42 -9.99 -7.52
CA PHE A 95 -2.17 -10.41 -6.32
C PHE A 95 -3.61 -9.88 -6.30
N LEU A 96 -3.83 -8.61 -6.70
CA LEU A 96 -5.17 -8.03 -6.80
C LEU A 96 -6.03 -8.72 -7.86
N VAL A 97 -5.45 -9.23 -8.93
CA VAL A 97 -6.19 -9.96 -9.97
C VAL A 97 -6.50 -11.39 -9.53
N THR A 98 -5.53 -12.07 -8.93
CA THR A 98 -5.59 -13.51 -8.65
C THR A 98 -6.23 -13.84 -7.31
N ASP A 99 -5.86 -13.11 -6.26
CA ASP A 99 -6.15 -13.48 -4.87
C ASP A 99 -7.16 -12.53 -4.21
N ALA A 100 -7.15 -11.25 -4.59
CA ALA A 100 -7.99 -10.21 -4.00
C ALA A 100 -8.88 -9.47 -5.04
N PRO A 101 -9.67 -10.18 -5.87
CA PRO A 101 -10.44 -9.57 -6.96
C PRO A 101 -11.48 -8.55 -6.48
N GLU A 102 -12.09 -8.73 -5.31
CA GLU A 102 -13.04 -7.75 -4.75
C GLU A 102 -12.34 -6.45 -4.34
N LEU A 103 -11.11 -6.53 -3.83
CA LEU A 103 -10.29 -5.35 -3.56
C LEU A 103 -9.86 -4.66 -4.86
N ASN A 104 -9.64 -5.44 -5.93
CA ASN A 104 -9.34 -4.88 -7.24
C ASN A 104 -10.55 -4.21 -7.92
N LYS A 105 -11.79 -4.59 -7.58
CA LYS A 105 -12.99 -3.91 -8.10
C LYS A 105 -13.25 -2.54 -7.47
N GLN A 106 -12.53 -2.18 -6.41
CA GLN A 106 -12.64 -0.85 -5.80
C GLN A 106 -12.32 0.24 -6.84
N GLN A 107 -13.24 1.18 -7.00
CA GLN A 107 -13.21 2.19 -8.07
C GLN A 107 -12.08 3.21 -7.83
N LYS A 108 -11.92 3.65 -6.58
CA LYS A 108 -10.90 4.63 -6.19
C LYS A 108 -9.75 3.90 -5.52
N LYS A 109 -8.65 3.74 -6.24
CA LYS A 109 -7.41 3.15 -5.74
C LYS A 109 -6.26 4.13 -5.92
N ARG A 110 -5.42 4.29 -4.90
CA ARG A 110 -4.18 5.08 -4.96
C ARG A 110 -3.01 4.25 -4.45
N PHE A 111 -1.84 4.46 -5.04
CA PHE A 111 -0.63 3.71 -4.74
C PHE A 111 0.46 4.67 -4.28
N TYR A 112 0.93 4.48 -3.06
CA TYR A 112 1.90 5.34 -2.41
C TYR A 112 3.13 4.55 -2.00
N TRP A 113 4.28 5.11 -2.31
CA TRP A 113 5.53 4.77 -1.67
C TRP A 113 5.85 5.86 -0.65
N ILE A 114 5.82 5.50 0.63
CA ILE A 114 6.14 6.40 1.72
C ILE A 114 7.56 6.12 2.21
N SER A 115 8.45 7.11 2.14
CA SER A 115 9.82 6.92 2.57
C SER A 115 9.89 6.61 4.06
N SER A 116 10.58 5.52 4.41
CA SER A 116 10.88 5.19 5.81
C SER A 116 11.76 6.28 6.47
N GLY A 117 12.64 6.92 5.69
CA GLY A 117 13.56 7.98 6.14
C GLY A 117 13.61 9.19 5.21
N GLY A 118 14.83 9.60 4.82
CA GLY A 118 15.05 10.69 3.86
C GLY A 118 14.53 10.37 2.45
N ASN A 119 14.47 11.37 1.58
CA ASN A 119 14.16 11.17 0.16
C ASN A 119 15.38 11.59 -0.67
N ASN A 120 16.06 10.60 -1.23
CA ASN A 120 17.29 10.75 -2.02
C ASN A 120 17.02 10.60 -3.53
N ILE A 121 15.75 10.55 -3.95
CA ILE A 121 15.36 10.54 -5.37
C ILE A 121 15.10 11.98 -5.80
N LEU A 122 16.04 12.52 -6.59
CA LEU A 122 15.97 13.89 -7.07
C LEU A 122 14.76 14.10 -8.00
N ARG A 123 14.07 15.23 -7.83
CA ARG A 123 12.98 15.64 -8.71
C ARG A 123 13.50 15.76 -10.14
N GLY A 124 12.78 15.16 -11.10
CA GLY A 124 13.13 15.21 -12.53
C GLY A 124 14.17 14.17 -12.98
N SER A 125 14.73 13.38 -12.06
CA SER A 125 15.59 12.24 -12.38
C SER A 125 14.84 11.18 -13.22
N PRO A 126 15.57 10.33 -13.98
CA PRO A 126 14.98 9.18 -14.66
C PRO A 126 14.14 8.29 -13.73
N GLN A 127 14.62 8.08 -12.50
CA GLN A 127 13.94 7.32 -11.45
C GLN A 127 12.60 7.96 -11.04
N ALA A 128 12.59 9.28 -10.81
CA ALA A 128 11.36 10.01 -10.51
C ALA A 128 10.35 9.92 -11.66
N ARG A 129 10.82 9.97 -12.92
CA ARG A 129 9.96 9.79 -14.10
C ARG A 129 9.40 8.37 -14.19
N GLN A 130 10.22 7.36 -13.91
CA GLN A 130 9.80 5.96 -13.90
C GLN A 130 8.70 5.69 -12.88
N LEU A 131 8.79 6.28 -11.68
CA LEU A 131 7.73 6.21 -10.66
C LEU A 131 6.45 6.93 -11.10
N ALA A 132 6.57 8.13 -11.68
CA ALA A 132 5.40 8.85 -12.18
C ALA A 132 4.67 8.06 -13.29
N GLN A 133 5.42 7.40 -14.17
CA GLN A 133 4.86 6.56 -15.24
C GLN A 133 4.18 5.29 -14.71
N SER A 134 4.64 4.72 -13.58
CA SER A 134 3.98 3.56 -12.96
C SER A 134 2.70 3.94 -12.20
N GLY A 135 2.46 5.22 -11.96
CA GLY A 135 1.33 5.72 -11.18
C GLY A 135 1.53 5.61 -9.66
N ILE A 136 2.76 5.43 -9.19
CA ILE A 136 3.11 5.43 -7.76
C ILE A 136 3.48 6.86 -7.35
N THR A 137 2.88 7.33 -6.26
CA THR A 137 3.25 8.61 -5.65
C THR A 137 4.27 8.39 -4.54
N LEU A 138 5.45 9.02 -4.66
CA LEU A 138 6.47 9.02 -3.62
C LEU A 138 6.28 10.21 -2.67
N ASP A 139 6.15 9.94 -1.38
CA ASP A 139 6.05 10.98 -0.34
C ASP A 139 6.80 10.56 0.94
N ARG A 140 6.95 11.46 1.91
CA ARG A 140 7.46 11.15 3.26
C ARG A 140 6.34 10.79 4.23
N GLN A 141 5.12 11.22 3.93
CA GLN A 141 3.94 11.01 4.74
C GLN A 141 2.69 11.07 3.86
N LEU A 142 1.71 10.23 4.15
CA LEU A 142 0.42 10.24 3.47
C LEU A 142 -0.55 11.14 4.23
N ASN A 143 -0.92 12.27 3.64
CA ASN A 143 -1.95 13.16 4.18
C ASN A 143 -3.29 12.86 3.49
N LEU A 144 -4.34 12.65 4.28
CA LEU A 144 -5.67 12.18 3.81
C LEU A 144 -6.79 13.14 4.20
#